data_AF-A0A446AZK7-F1
#
_entry.id   AF-A0A446AZK7-F1
#
_cell.length_a   1.000
_cell.length_b   1.000
_cell.length_c   1.000
_cell.angle_alpha   90.00
_cell.angle_beta   90.00
_cell.angle_gamma   90.00
#
_symmetry.space_group_name_H-M   'P 1'
#
loop_
_entity.id
_entity.type
_entity.pdbx_description
1 polymer ?
#
loop_
_entity_poly.entity_id
_entity_poly.type
_entity_poly.pdbx_seq_one_letter_code
_entity_poly.pdbx_strand_id
1 'polypeptide(L)'
;MIQAIPTVADVAAEAEFQLLAARDHLVWLAGLASAIQLSHVHEGGRNAEALAGLAKFLDDTGFSGVDSAIDMFRQISEDHAAPRNSPPPKRGAPEANGPHQTLGERLLLAREAASLSQADLAIRAGMEQTSISQIESGKTKRSSFLPELARACGVSAEWLAFGTEVAA
;
A
#
# COMPACT_ATOMS: atom_id res chain seq x y z
N MET A 1 -19.71 -16.99 -10.95
CA MET A 1 -18.73 -18.02 -11.34
C MET A 1 -17.60 -17.99 -10.33
N ILE A 2 -17.36 -19.06 -9.59
CA ILE A 2 -16.27 -19.14 -8.62
C ILE A 2 -14.97 -19.35 -9.41
N GLN A 3 -14.07 -18.38 -9.41
CA GLN A 3 -12.74 -18.53 -10.01
C GLN A 3 -11.93 -19.53 -9.18
N ALA A 4 -11.37 -20.55 -9.83
CA ALA A 4 -10.55 -21.55 -9.18
C ALA A 4 -9.21 -20.93 -8.74
N ILE A 5 -8.74 -21.27 -7.54
CA ILE A 5 -7.44 -20.81 -7.03
C ILE A 5 -6.35 -21.43 -7.91
N PRO A 6 -5.39 -20.65 -8.45
CA PRO A 6 -4.33 -21.17 -9.29
C PRO A 6 -3.46 -22.16 -8.52
N THR A 7 -3.05 -23.23 -9.18
CA THR A 7 -2.16 -24.23 -8.57
C THR A 7 -0.72 -23.70 -8.52
N VAL A 8 0.12 -24.34 -7.70
CA VAL A 8 1.56 -24.02 -7.67
C VAL A 8 2.22 -24.23 -9.04
N ALA A 9 1.73 -25.20 -9.83
CA ALA A 9 2.22 -25.43 -11.19
C ALA A 9 1.88 -24.27 -12.12
N ASP A 10 0.67 -23.71 -12.03
CA ASP A 10 0.24 -22.56 -12.85
C ASP A 10 1.07 -21.31 -12.52
N VAL A 11 1.31 -21.05 -11.23
CA VAL A 11 2.15 -19.92 -10.78
C VAL A 11 3.61 -20.11 -11.22
N ALA A 12 4.14 -21.33 -11.14
CA ALA A 12 5.49 -21.63 -11.56
C ALA A 12 5.69 -21.45 -13.08
N ALA A 13 4.73 -21.90 -13.89
CA ALA A 13 4.77 -21.73 -15.35
C ALA A 13 4.71 -20.26 -15.77
N GLU A 14 3.87 -19.46 -15.10
CA GLU A 14 3.81 -18.01 -15.33
C GLU A 14 5.14 -17.35 -14.94
N ALA A 15 5.70 -17.70 -13.78
CA ALA A 15 6.99 -17.17 -13.34
C ALA A 15 8.13 -17.51 -14.32
N GLU A 16 8.15 -18.74 -14.85
CA GLU A 16 9.12 -19.15 -15.87
C GLU A 16 8.97 -18.32 -17.16
N PHE A 17 7.74 -18.13 -17.64
CA PHE A 17 7.46 -17.31 -18.82
C PHE A 17 7.95 -15.87 -18.65
N GLN A 18 7.68 -15.24 -17.49
CA GLN A 18 8.14 -13.89 -17.19
C GLN A 18 9.68 -13.78 -17.15
N LEU A 19 10.36 -14.80 -16.60
CA LEU A 19 11.83 -14.85 -16.59
C LEU A 19 12.42 -15.00 -18.00
N LEU A 20 11.78 -15.77 -18.88
CA LEU A 20 12.18 -15.90 -20.28
C LEU A 20 12.06 -14.57 -21.02
N ALA A 21 10.94 -13.86 -20.86
CA ALA A 21 10.75 -12.54 -21.45
C ALA A 21 11.82 -11.54 -20.96
N ALA A 22 12.08 -11.50 -19.65
CA ALA A 22 13.10 -10.65 -19.07
C ALA A 22 14.51 -10.95 -19.63
N ARG A 23 14.85 -12.24 -19.78
CA ARG A 23 16.14 -12.65 -20.37
C ARG A 23 16.26 -12.16 -21.81
N ASP A 24 15.21 -12.30 -22.62
CA ASP A 24 15.24 -11.90 -24.02
C ASP A 24 15.42 -10.38 -24.16
N HIS A 25 14.82 -9.59 -23.25
CA HIS A 25 15.05 -8.14 -23.17
C HIS A 25 16.52 -7.80 -22.87
N LEU A 26 17.12 -8.49 -21.90
CA LEU A 26 18.53 -8.28 -21.53
C LEU A 26 19.48 -8.62 -22.68
N VAL A 27 19.22 -9.71 -23.41
CA VAL A 27 20.00 -10.08 -24.61
C VAL A 27 19.92 -9.00 -25.66
N TRP A 28 18.72 -8.46 -25.90
CA TRP A 28 18.51 -7.42 -26.89
C TRP A 28 19.23 -6.11 -26.51
N LEU A 29 19.11 -5.67 -25.25
CA LEU A 29 19.83 -4.49 -24.73
C LEU A 29 21.34 -4.65 -24.83
N ALA A 30 21.89 -5.83 -24.49
CA ALA A 30 23.32 -6.11 -24.63
C ALA A 30 23.78 -6.06 -26.10
N GLY A 31 22.96 -6.55 -27.03
CA GLY A 31 23.19 -6.44 -28.46
C GLY A 31 23.21 -4.99 -28.95
N LEU A 32 22.26 -4.18 -28.51
CA LEU A 32 22.20 -2.76 -28.88
C LEU A 32 23.40 -1.97 -28.33
N ALA A 33 23.77 -2.19 -27.07
CA ALA A 33 24.96 -1.58 -26.46
C ALA A 33 26.23 -1.95 -27.23
N SER A 34 26.34 -3.22 -27.64
CA SER A 34 27.46 -3.70 -28.46
C SER A 34 27.50 -3.03 -29.83
N ALA A 35 26.33 -2.83 -30.48
CA ALA A 35 26.24 -2.15 -31.77
C ALA A 35 26.63 -0.66 -31.68
N ILE A 36 26.20 0.04 -30.63
CA ILE A 36 26.58 1.44 -30.37
C ILE A 36 28.10 1.53 -30.22
N GLN A 37 28.68 0.66 -29.40
CA GLN A 37 30.13 0.63 -29.19
C GLN A 37 30.88 0.31 -30.50
N LEU A 38 30.38 -0.64 -31.30
CA LEU A 38 31.00 -1.00 -32.57
C LEU A 38 30.98 0.18 -33.55
N SER A 39 29.84 0.88 -33.67
CA SER A 39 29.75 2.06 -34.54
C SER A 39 30.70 3.16 -34.09
N HIS A 40 30.85 3.37 -32.78
CA HIS A 40 31.79 4.34 -32.24
C HIS A 40 33.25 3.97 -32.58
N VAL A 41 33.63 2.71 -32.39
CA VAL A 41 35.02 2.25 -32.59
C VAL A 41 35.40 2.11 -34.07
N HIS A 42 34.50 1.66 -34.93
CA HIS A 42 34.85 1.25 -36.31
C HIS A 42 34.29 2.19 -37.39
N GLU A 43 33.26 2.96 -37.10
CA GLU A 43 32.58 3.79 -38.11
C GLU A 43 32.60 5.29 -37.79
N GLY A 44 33.35 5.69 -36.75
CA GLY A 44 33.41 7.08 -36.29
C GLY A 44 32.10 7.56 -35.66
N GLY A 45 31.27 6.65 -35.16
CA GLY A 45 29.98 6.96 -34.55
C GLY A 45 28.85 7.25 -35.53
N ARG A 46 29.02 6.98 -36.83
CA ARG A 46 28.02 7.25 -37.88
C ARG A 46 26.60 6.77 -37.56
N ASN A 47 26.47 5.64 -36.87
CA ASN A 47 25.18 5.04 -36.52
C ASN A 47 24.83 5.19 -35.04
N ALA A 48 25.69 5.82 -34.23
CA ALA A 48 25.50 5.90 -32.78
C ALA A 48 24.23 6.68 -32.39
N GLU A 49 23.94 7.78 -33.09
CA GLU A 49 22.74 8.59 -32.85
C GLU A 49 21.44 7.82 -33.17
N ALA A 50 21.41 7.13 -34.32
CA ALA A 50 20.26 6.32 -34.72
C ALA A 50 20.02 5.13 -33.75
N LEU A 51 21.09 4.47 -33.30
CA LEU A 51 21.01 3.37 -32.34
C LEU A 51 20.58 3.85 -30.94
N ALA A 52 21.04 5.03 -30.51
CA ALA A 52 20.58 5.66 -29.27
C ALA A 52 19.10 6.08 -29.36
N GLY A 53 18.66 6.59 -30.52
CA GLY A 53 17.26 6.88 -30.79
C GLY A 53 16.39 5.61 -30.72
N LEU A 54 16.87 4.49 -31.23
CA LEU A 54 16.19 3.20 -31.11
C LEU A 54 16.12 2.73 -29.65
N ALA A 55 17.19 2.89 -28.86
CA ALA A 55 17.17 2.60 -27.43
C ALA A 55 16.06 3.39 -26.71
N LYS A 56 16.02 4.69 -26.98
CA LYS A 56 15.04 5.61 -26.39
C LYS A 56 13.61 5.28 -26.80
N PHE A 57 13.37 4.97 -28.08
CA PHE A 57 12.05 4.58 -28.55
C PHE A 57 11.54 3.32 -27.85
N LEU A 58 12.41 2.34 -27.61
CA LEU A 58 12.04 1.09 -26.95
C LEU A 58 11.78 1.27 -25.45
N ASP A 59 12.52 2.17 -24.80
CA ASP A 59 12.27 2.60 -23.42
C ASP A 59 10.93 3.34 -23.31
N ASP A 60 10.71 4.35 -24.18
CA ASP A 60 9.48 5.16 -24.20
C ASP A 60 8.22 4.32 -24.54
N THR A 61 8.38 3.16 -25.21
CA THR A 61 7.29 2.22 -25.51
C THR A 61 7.17 1.08 -24.49
N GLY A 62 7.96 1.13 -23.41
CA GLY A 62 7.84 0.24 -22.26
C GLY A 62 8.19 -1.21 -22.58
N PHE A 63 9.14 -1.43 -23.50
CA PHE A 63 9.72 -2.71 -23.93
C PHE A 63 8.82 -3.94 -23.64
N SER A 64 8.10 -4.42 -24.67
CA SER A 64 7.07 -5.48 -24.56
C SER A 64 5.78 -5.10 -23.80
N GLY A 65 5.55 -3.82 -23.51
CA GLY A 65 4.32 -3.35 -22.86
C GLY A 65 4.29 -3.65 -21.35
N VAL A 66 5.46 -3.74 -20.70
CA VAL A 66 5.58 -4.03 -19.27
C VAL A 66 4.84 -2.99 -18.43
N ASP A 67 4.91 -1.71 -18.76
CA ASP A 67 4.18 -0.66 -18.04
C ASP A 67 2.66 -0.83 -18.18
N SER A 68 2.19 -1.16 -19.38
CA SER A 68 0.78 -1.49 -19.61
C SER A 68 0.36 -2.74 -18.82
N ALA A 69 1.23 -3.74 -18.72
CA ALA A 69 0.98 -4.92 -17.89
C ALA A 69 0.94 -4.57 -16.40
N ILE A 70 1.86 -3.73 -15.90
CA ILE A 70 1.86 -3.23 -14.52
C ILE A 70 0.56 -2.50 -14.21
N ASP A 71 0.10 -1.62 -15.11
CA ASP A 71 -1.14 -0.89 -14.93
C ASP A 71 -2.36 -1.83 -14.98
N MET A 72 -2.38 -2.80 -15.89
CA MET A 72 -3.42 -3.84 -15.91
C MET A 72 -3.44 -4.68 -14.63
N PHE A 73 -2.28 -5.11 -14.13
CA PHE A 73 -2.19 -5.86 -12.87
C PHE A 73 -2.58 -5.01 -11.67
N ARG A 74 -2.24 -3.71 -11.65
CA ARG A 74 -2.68 -2.76 -10.64
C ARG A 74 -4.21 -2.62 -10.67
N GLN A 75 -4.79 -2.42 -11.84
CA GLN A 75 -6.24 -2.32 -12.02
C GLN A 75 -6.94 -3.62 -11.59
N ILE A 76 -6.43 -4.80 -11.99
CA ILE A 76 -6.96 -6.09 -11.57
C ILE A 76 -6.87 -6.24 -10.05
N SER A 77 -5.74 -5.85 -9.44
CA SER A 77 -5.57 -5.86 -7.98
C SER A 77 -6.50 -4.90 -7.26
N GLU A 78 -6.89 -3.79 -7.89
CA GLU A 78 -7.83 -2.82 -7.32
C GLU A 78 -9.29 -3.31 -7.46
N ASP A 79 -9.64 -3.83 -8.64
CA ASP A 79 -10.98 -4.32 -8.97
C ASP A 79 -11.31 -5.65 -8.27
N HIS A 80 -10.29 -6.49 -8.05
CA HIS A 80 -10.40 -7.83 -7.42
C HIS A 80 -9.72 -7.89 -6.06
N ALA A 81 -9.31 -6.75 -5.50
CA ALA A 81 -8.95 -6.70 -4.09
C ALA A 81 -10.13 -7.26 -3.29
N ALA A 82 -9.91 -8.37 -2.59
CA ALA A 82 -10.73 -8.73 -1.44
C ALA A 82 -10.85 -7.47 -0.57
N PRO A 83 -11.99 -7.24 0.13
CA PRO A 83 -12.03 -6.21 1.16
C PRO A 83 -10.78 -6.42 1.99
N ARG A 84 -9.83 -5.48 1.96
CA ARG A 84 -8.62 -5.60 2.77
C ARG A 84 -9.17 -5.87 4.16
N ASN A 85 -8.92 -7.07 4.70
CA ASN A 85 -9.04 -7.24 6.13
C ASN A 85 -8.25 -6.06 6.68
N SER A 86 -8.94 -5.22 7.45
CA SER A 86 -8.30 -4.07 8.07
C SER A 86 -6.98 -4.59 8.64
N PRO A 87 -5.85 -3.90 8.40
CA PRO A 87 -4.56 -4.35 8.92
C PRO A 87 -4.80 -4.84 10.35
N PRO A 88 -4.28 -6.03 10.75
CA PRO A 88 -4.47 -6.51 12.12
C PRO A 88 -4.18 -5.31 13.02
N PRO A 89 -5.11 -4.96 13.93
CA PRO A 89 -5.04 -3.69 14.65
C PRO A 89 -3.62 -3.53 15.13
N LYS A 90 -3.00 -2.39 14.81
CA LYS A 90 -1.64 -2.06 15.24
C LYS A 90 -1.60 -2.30 16.75
N ARG A 91 -1.10 -3.46 17.18
CA ARG A 91 -0.71 -3.72 18.57
C ARG A 91 0.59 -2.95 18.73
N GLY A 92 0.45 -1.66 18.92
CA GLY A 92 1.52 -0.68 18.94
C GLY A 92 0.87 0.69 18.87
N ALA A 93 0.68 1.30 20.03
CA ALA A 93 0.34 2.70 20.15
C ALA A 93 1.24 3.56 19.22
N PRO A 94 0.74 4.67 18.68
CA PRO A 94 1.61 5.68 18.11
C PRO A 94 2.60 6.10 19.19
N GLU A 95 3.90 5.99 18.91
CA GLU A 95 4.99 6.30 19.84
C GLU A 95 4.77 7.67 20.49
N ALA A 96 4.29 7.66 21.74
CA ALA A 96 3.86 8.85 22.45
C ALA A 96 5.07 9.50 23.14
N ASN A 97 5.55 10.60 22.57
CA ASN A 97 6.20 11.67 23.32
C ASN A 97 5.38 12.96 23.12
N GLY A 98 4.24 13.06 23.82
CA GLY A 98 3.40 14.27 23.87
C GLY A 98 2.12 14.09 24.72
N PRO A 99 1.63 15.12 25.43
CA PRO A 99 0.63 14.97 26.49
C PRO A 99 -0.80 14.99 25.94
N HIS A 100 -1.33 13.86 25.46
CA HIS A 100 -2.79 13.69 25.25
C HIS A 100 -3.45 13.35 26.59
N GLN A 101 -3.73 14.39 27.38
CA GLN A 101 -4.14 14.25 28.78
C GLN A 101 -5.58 13.74 28.92
N THR A 102 -6.46 14.08 27.97
CA THR A 102 -7.89 13.75 28.08
C THR A 102 -8.32 12.57 27.22
N LEU A 103 -9.42 11.92 27.62
CA LEU A 103 -10.06 10.86 26.83
C LEU A 103 -10.41 11.32 25.41
N GLY A 104 -10.90 12.56 25.28
CA GLY A 104 -11.28 13.14 23.99
C GLY A 104 -10.09 13.29 23.05
N GLU A 105 -8.97 13.80 23.55
CA GLU A 105 -7.74 13.96 22.77
C GLU A 105 -7.18 12.60 22.32
N ARG A 106 -7.17 11.60 23.20
CA ARG A 106 -6.71 10.25 22.85
C ARG A 106 -7.64 9.57 21.85
N LEU A 107 -8.95 9.76 21.98
CA LEU A 107 -9.93 9.22 21.04
C LEU A 107 -9.79 9.85 19.66
N LEU A 108 -9.64 11.18 19.61
CA LEU A 108 -9.41 11.93 18.36
C LEU A 108 -8.17 11.40 17.64
N LEU A 109 -7.05 11.27 18.37
CA LEU A 109 -5.80 10.77 17.82
C LEU A 109 -5.94 9.33 17.30
N ALA A 110 -6.57 8.45 18.07
CA ALA A 110 -6.77 7.06 17.67
C ALA A 110 -7.70 6.94 16.45
N ARG A 111 -8.73 7.79 16.35
CA ARG A 111 -9.64 7.87 15.21
C ARG A 111 -8.91 8.30 13.93
N GLU A 112 -8.09 9.35 14.01
CA GLU A 112 -7.32 9.87 12.88
C GLU A 112 -6.24 8.87 12.43
N ALA A 113 -5.56 8.22 13.37
CA ALA A 113 -4.59 7.17 13.08
C ALA A 113 -5.23 5.94 12.41
N ALA A 114 -6.52 5.68 12.68
CA ALA A 114 -7.32 4.65 12.02
C ALA A 114 -8.02 5.14 10.73
N SER A 115 -7.81 6.40 10.33
CA SER A 115 -8.42 7.05 9.16
C SER A 115 -9.96 6.96 9.13
N LEU A 116 -10.60 7.09 10.30
CA LEU A 116 -12.06 7.06 10.44
C LEU A 116 -12.64 8.47 10.54
N SER A 117 -13.80 8.73 9.93
CA SER A 117 -14.59 9.91 10.31
C SER A 117 -15.29 9.68 11.66
N GLN A 118 -15.82 10.74 12.28
CA GLN A 118 -16.63 10.59 13.49
C GLN A 118 -17.86 9.70 13.25
N ALA A 119 -18.45 9.76 12.05
CA ALA A 119 -19.59 8.94 11.66
C ALA A 119 -19.18 7.46 11.52
N ASP A 120 -18.03 7.18 10.90
CA ASP A 120 -17.53 5.81 10.77
C ASP A 120 -17.22 5.19 12.13
N LEU A 121 -16.61 5.96 13.03
CA LEU A 121 -16.33 5.52 14.39
C LEU A 121 -17.64 5.24 15.16
N ALA A 122 -18.64 6.10 15.02
CA ALA A 122 -19.95 5.93 15.64
C ALA A 122 -20.62 4.62 15.18
N ILE A 123 -20.64 4.37 13.87
CA ILE A 123 -21.18 3.12 13.29
C ILE A 123 -20.43 1.90 13.84
N ARG A 124 -19.09 1.94 13.87
CA ARG A 124 -18.27 0.82 14.36
C ARG A 124 -18.40 0.57 15.86
N ALA A 125 -18.61 1.62 16.65
CA ALA A 125 -18.77 1.53 18.10
C ALA A 125 -20.23 1.30 18.55
N GLY A 126 -21.19 1.29 17.62
CA GLY A 126 -22.62 1.20 17.94
C GLY A 126 -23.15 2.42 18.70
N MET A 127 -22.59 3.60 18.40
CA MET A 127 -22.93 4.87 19.05
C MET A 127 -23.49 5.86 18.03
N GLU A 128 -24.11 6.92 18.53
CA GLU A 128 -24.49 8.08 17.73
C GLU A 128 -23.25 8.97 17.44
N GLN A 129 -23.17 9.56 16.25
CA GLN A 129 -22.08 10.48 15.87
C GLN A 129 -21.96 11.67 16.85
N THR A 130 -23.09 12.16 17.36
CA THR A 130 -23.14 13.23 18.35
C THR A 130 -22.45 12.84 19.66
N SER A 131 -22.51 11.56 20.05
CA SER A 131 -21.84 11.04 21.24
C SER A 131 -20.31 11.04 21.06
N ILE A 132 -19.82 10.69 19.87
CA ILE A 132 -18.39 10.79 19.53
C ILE A 132 -17.92 12.25 19.62
N SER A 133 -18.68 13.18 19.03
CA SER A 133 -18.37 14.62 19.11
C SER A 133 -18.34 15.15 20.55
N GLN A 134 -19.24 14.69 21.42
CA GLN A 134 -19.24 15.06 22.84
C GLN A 134 -18.03 14.51 23.61
N ILE A 135 -17.55 13.32 23.25
CA ILE A 135 -16.33 12.75 23.86
C ILE A 135 -15.10 13.52 23.38
N GLU A 136 -14.94 13.71 22.07
CA GLU A 136 -13.78 14.43 21.49
C GLU A 136 -13.70 15.89 21.96
N SER A 137 -14.84 16.56 22.16
CA SER A 137 -14.90 17.92 22.72
C SER A 137 -14.75 17.99 24.25
N GLY A 138 -14.61 16.84 24.93
CA GLY A 138 -14.42 16.78 26.38
C GLY A 138 -15.68 17.03 27.22
N LYS A 139 -16.86 17.16 26.60
CA LYS A 139 -18.15 17.22 27.31
C LYS A 139 -18.44 15.89 28.02
N THR A 140 -18.06 14.79 27.38
CA THR A 140 -18.15 13.44 27.95
C THR A 140 -16.76 12.95 28.34
N LYS A 141 -16.48 12.96 29.65
CA LYS A 141 -15.16 12.59 30.21
C LYS A 141 -14.98 11.09 30.46
N ARG A 142 -16.07 10.32 30.40
CA ARG A 142 -16.10 8.86 30.57
C ARG A 142 -17.15 8.28 29.63
N SER A 143 -16.84 7.17 28.99
CA SER A 143 -17.77 6.45 28.12
C SER A 143 -17.86 4.99 28.57
N SER A 144 -19.07 4.43 28.60
CA SER A 144 -19.27 2.99 28.77
C SER A 144 -18.84 2.19 27.54
N PHE A 145 -18.75 2.84 26.38
CA PHE A 145 -18.38 2.24 25.09
C PHE A 145 -16.86 2.21 24.86
N LEU A 146 -16.07 2.35 25.93
CA LEU A 146 -14.62 2.45 25.82
C LEU A 146 -13.98 1.21 25.17
N PRO A 147 -14.42 -0.04 25.46
CA PRO A 147 -13.94 -1.23 24.76
C PRO A 147 -14.27 -1.25 23.26
N GLU A 148 -15.46 -0.77 22.87
CA GLU A 148 -15.93 -0.70 21.49
C GLU A 148 -15.15 0.35 20.70
N LEU A 149 -14.95 1.53 21.29
CA LEU A 149 -14.14 2.61 20.72
C LEU A 149 -12.69 2.17 20.52
N ALA A 150 -12.10 1.54 21.53
CA ALA A 150 -10.73 1.03 21.46
C ALA A 150 -10.58 -0.01 20.34
N ARG A 151 -11.53 -0.95 20.23
CA ARG A 151 -11.56 -1.96 19.17
C ARG A 151 -11.75 -1.35 17.78
N ALA A 152 -12.63 -0.36 17.65
CA ALA A 152 -12.89 0.33 16.39
C ALA A 152 -11.68 1.12 15.89
N CYS A 153 -10.92 1.73 16.81
CA CYS A 153 -9.70 2.48 16.52
C CYS A 153 -8.43 1.60 16.48
N GLY A 154 -8.50 0.33 16.90
CA GLY A 154 -7.36 -0.58 16.92
C GLY A 154 -6.32 -0.28 18.00
N VAL A 155 -6.73 0.30 19.13
CA VAL A 155 -5.88 0.59 20.30
C VAL A 155 -6.32 -0.21 21.51
N SER A 156 -5.51 -0.25 22.58
CA SER A 156 -5.92 -0.88 23.84
C SER A 156 -6.91 0.02 24.60
N ALA A 157 -7.88 -0.61 25.28
CA ALA A 157 -8.83 0.11 26.13
C ALA A 157 -8.11 0.85 27.29
N GLU A 158 -7.03 0.26 27.81
CA GLU A 158 -6.23 0.86 28.87
C GLU A 158 -5.51 2.13 28.41
N TRP A 159 -4.88 2.09 27.22
CA TRP A 159 -4.28 3.28 26.62
C TRP A 159 -5.34 4.35 26.34
N LEU A 160 -6.52 3.96 25.83
CA LEU A 160 -7.59 4.92 25.56
C LEU A 160 -8.11 5.57 26.87
N ALA A 161 -8.21 4.81 27.95
CA ALA A 161 -8.68 5.29 29.25
C ALA A 161 -7.64 6.15 30.00
N PHE A 162 -6.37 5.78 29.96
CA PHE A 162 -5.34 6.31 30.87
C PHE A 162 -4.09 6.85 30.18
N GLY A 163 -3.89 6.55 28.89
CA GLY A 163 -2.70 6.94 28.15
C GLY A 163 -1.45 6.11 28.47
N THR A 164 -1.60 5.00 29.21
CA THR A 164 -0.51 4.11 29.63
C THR A 164 -0.70 2.73 28.99
N GLU A 165 0.32 2.18 28.34
CA GLU A 165 0.34 0.76 27.96
C GLU A 165 1.04 -0.06 29.06
N VAL A 166 0.42 -1.16 29.49
CA VAL A 166 1.15 -2.22 30.20
C VAL A 166 1.73 -3.14 29.13
N ALA A 167 3.05 -3.06 28.94
CA ALA A 167 3.78 -4.07 28.20
C ALA A 167 3.73 -5.38 29.00
N ALA A 168 3.01 -6.37 28.49
CA ALA A 168 3.01 -7.74 28.98
C ALA A 168 3.58 -8.67 27.92
#